data_AF-A0A2U1S9Q6-F1
#
_entry.id   AF-A0A2U1S9Q6-F1
#
_cell.length_a   1.000
_cell.length_b   1.000
_cell.length_c   1.000
_cell.angle_alpha   90.00
_cell.angle_beta   90.00
_cell.angle_gamma   90.00
#
_symmetry.space_group_name_H-M   'P 1'
#
loop_
_entity.id
_entity.type
_entity.pdbx_description
1 polymer ?
#
loop_
_entity_poly.entity_id
_entity_poly.type
_entity_poly.pdbx_seq_one_letter_code
_entity_poly.pdbx_strand_id
1 'polypeptide(L)' 'MGMQKAISIILLILSTIAIVYCLIFNVETWIVYLVAIIGIPLWVLSFGLLTMAKPRKEDEEERVKEPFTGY' A
#
# COMPACT_ATOMS: atom_id res chain seq x y z
N MET A 1 21.06 32.40 -23.04
CA MET A 1 20.75 31.47 -21.92
C MET A 1 22.06 30.86 -21.46
N GLY A 2 22.37 30.83 -20.16
CA GLY A 2 23.65 30.29 -19.68
C GLY A 2 23.77 28.79 -19.97
N MET A 3 24.98 28.29 -20.25
CA MET A 3 25.25 26.89 -20.60
C MET A 3 24.68 25.91 -19.55
N GLN A 4 24.82 26.21 -18.26
CA GLN A 4 24.23 25.41 -17.18
C GLN A 4 22.70 25.34 -17.26
N LYS A 5 22.03 26.48 -17.54
CA LYS A 5 20.57 26.52 -17.67
C LYS A 5 20.09 25.67 -18.85
N ALA A 6 20.81 25.68 -19.97
CA ALA A 6 20.50 24.85 -21.12
C ALA A 6 20.63 23.35 -20.80
N ILE A 7 21.71 22.94 -20.11
CA ILE A 7 21.91 21.55 -19.69
C ILE A 7 20.81 21.09 -18.73
N SER A 8 20.46 21.92 -17.73
CA SER A 8 19.39 21.59 -16.79
C SER A 8 18.03 21.38 -17.47
N ILE A 9 17.70 22.21 -18.47
CA ILE A 9 16.46 22.06 -19.24
C ILE A 9 16.47 20.79 -20.08
N ILE A 10 17.59 20.47 -20.72
CA ILE A 10 17.74 19.23 -21.51
C ILE A 10 17.59 18.01 -20.61
N LEU A 11 18.25 18.01 -19.45
CA LEU A 11 18.14 16.92 -18.47
C LEU A 11 16.71 16.77 -17.94
N LEU A 12 16.01 17.88 -17.70
CA LEU A 12 14.62 17.85 -17.27
C LEU A 12 13.69 17.24 -18.32
N ILE A 13 13.87 17.60 -19.59
CA ILE A 13 13.07 17.05 -20.69
C ILE A 13 13.35 15.54 -20.84
N LEU A 14 14.62 15.14 -20.83
CA LEU A 14 15.00 13.74 -20.92
C LEU A 14 14.46 12.90 -19.75
N SER A 15 14.56 13.41 -18.52
CA SER A 15 14.03 12.71 -17.36
C SER A 15 12.51 12.59 -17.42
N THR A 16 11.82 13.64 -17.85
CA THR A 16 10.36 13.64 -18.01
C THR A 16 9.92 12.62 -19.05
N ILE A 17 10.58 12.57 -20.21
CA ILE A 17 10.28 11.59 -21.27
C ILE A 17 10.53 10.16 -20.77
N ALA A 18 11.64 9.92 -20.07
CA ALA A 18 11.95 8.61 -19.52
C ALA A 18 10.90 8.13 -18.51
N ILE A 19 10.43 9.03 -17.63
CA ILE A 19 9.36 8.73 -16.67
C ILE A 19 8.06 8.40 -17.39
N VAL A 20 7.66 9.20 -18.37
CA VAL A 20 6.43 8.96 -19.15
C VAL A 20 6.50 7.66 -19.93
N TYR A 21 7.67 7.33 -20.50
CA TYR A 21 7.89 6.06 -21.19
C TYR A 21 7.73 4.86 -20.23
N CYS A 22 8.35 4.91 -19.04
CA CYS A 22 8.17 3.86 -18.02
C CYS A 22 6.73 3.76 -17.51
N LEU A 23 5.99 4.86 -17.45
CA LEU A 23 4.58 4.87 -17.05
C LEU A 23 3.69 4.18 -18.08
N ILE A 24 3.92 4.40 -19.38
CA ILE A 24 3.05 3.92 -20.46
C ILE A 24 3.44 2.51 -20.93
N PHE A 25 4.73 2.19 -21.03
CA PHE A 25 5.19 0.94 -21.64
C PHE A 25 5.52 -0.17 -20.64
N ASN A 26 5.51 0.12 -19.33
CA ASN A 26 5.84 -0.87 -18.29
C ASN A 26 4.63 -1.29 -17.45
N VAL A 27 3.41 -1.19 -18.01
CA VAL A 27 2.12 -1.38 -17.30
C VAL A 27 2.07 -2.66 -16.47
N GLU A 28 2.68 -3.75 -16.95
CA GLU A 28 2.76 -5.02 -16.23
C GLU A 28 3.38 -4.85 -14.83
N THR A 29 4.47 -4.10 -14.74
CA THR A 29 5.13 -3.81 -13.46
C THR A 29 4.26 -2.90 -12.57
N TRP A 30 3.50 -1.97 -13.16
CA TRP A 30 2.55 -1.13 -12.41
C TRP A 30 1.43 -1.94 -11.78
N ILE A 31 0.92 -2.95 -12.48
CA ILE A 31 -0.11 -3.85 -11.96
C ILE A 31 0.43 -4.63 -10.76
N VAL A 32 1.67 -5.14 -10.83
CA VAL A 32 2.30 -5.84 -9.69
C VAL A 32 2.40 -4.92 -8.47
N TYR A 33 2.84 -3.67 -8.66
CA TYR A 33 2.90 -2.71 -7.54
C TYR A 33 1.52 -2.34 -7.01
N LEU A 34 0.53 -2.14 -7.86
CA LEU A 34 -0.84 -1.83 -7.44
C LEU A 34 -1.45 -2.98 -6.63
N VAL A 35 -1.29 -4.22 -7.12
CA VAL A 35 -1.73 -5.43 -6.42
C VAL A 35 -0.97 -5.59 -5.10
N ALA A 36 0.32 -5.29 -5.04
CA ALA A 36 1.08 -5.36 -3.80
C ALA A 36 0.61 -4.29 -2.78
N ILE A 37 0.45 -3.04 -3.22
CA ILE A 37 0.07 -1.90 -2.35
C ILE A 37 -1.34 -2.09 -1.78
N ILE A 38 -2.27 -2.68 -2.54
CA ILE A 38 -3.65 -2.87 -2.07
C ILE A 38 -3.82 -4.26 -1.45
N GLY A 39 -3.36 -5.29 -2.14
CA GLY A 39 -3.57 -6.69 -1.79
C GLY A 39 -2.84 -7.09 -0.51
N ILE A 40 -1.58 -6.66 -0.30
CA ILE A 40 -0.84 -7.03 0.92
C ILE A 40 -1.52 -6.40 2.15
N PRO A 41 -1.82 -5.09 2.21
CA PRO A 41 -2.52 -4.52 3.36
C PRO A 41 -3.91 -5.12 3.58
N LEU A 42 -4.70 -5.30 2.52
CA LEU A 42 -6.03 -5.93 2.67
C LEU A 42 -5.92 -7.35 3.22
N TRP A 43 -4.94 -8.13 2.74
CA TRP A 43 -4.70 -9.49 3.23
C TRP A 43 -4.29 -9.48 4.70
N VAL A 44 -3.29 -8.68 5.08
CA VAL A 44 -2.83 -8.57 6.48
C VAL A 44 -3.95 -8.11 7.41
N LEU A 45 -4.72 -7.10 7.01
CA LEU A 45 -5.85 -6.60 7.81
C LEU A 45 -6.98 -7.63 7.90
N SER A 46 -7.29 -8.34 6.81
CA SER A 46 -8.30 -9.41 6.81
C SER A 46 -7.89 -10.55 7.74
N PHE A 47 -6.63 -10.97 7.70
CA PHE A 47 -6.10 -11.97 8.64
C PHE A 47 -6.16 -11.48 10.08
N GLY A 48 -5.79 -10.22 10.34
CA GLY A 48 -5.94 -9.59 11.65
C GLY A 48 -7.39 -9.66 12.15
N LEU A 49 -8.35 -9.24 11.33
CA LEU A 49 -9.77 -9.30 11.67
C LEU A 49 -10.27 -10.73 11.91
N LEU A 50 -9.87 -11.70 11.08
CA LEU A 50 -10.22 -13.10 11.26
C LEU A 50 -9.67 -13.65 12.58
N THR A 51 -8.46 -13.25 12.98
CA THR A 51 -7.88 -13.65 14.29
C THR A 51 -8.57 -12.96 15.47
N MET A 52 -8.97 -11.69 15.33
CA MET A 52 -9.67 -10.94 16.37
C MET A 52 -11.14 -11.37 16.52
N ALA A 53 -11.75 -11.86 15.45
CA ALA A 53 -13.12 -12.38 15.47
C ALA A 53 -13.25 -13.66 16.31
N LYS A 54 -12.15 -14.41 16.50
CA LYS A 54 -12.14 -15.59 17.34
C LYS A 54 -11.68 -15.20 18.76
N PRO A 55 -12.55 -15.30 19.78
CA PRO A 55 -12.12 -15.09 21.16
C PRO A 55 -11.07 -16.14 21.54
N ARG A 56 -10.12 -15.75 22.39
CA ARG A 56 -9.22 -16.73 23.02
C ARG A 56 -10.05 -17.55 24.00
N LYS A 57 -9.76 -18.85 24.12
CA LYS A 57 -10.48 -19.75 25.05
C LYS A 57 -10.50 -19.25 26.49
N GLU A 58 -9.45 -18.54 26.88
CA GLU A 58 -9.29 -17.93 28.20
C GLU A 58 -10.27 -16.76 28.42
N ASP A 59 -10.62 -16.04 27.35
CA ASP A 59 -11.45 -14.83 27.36
C ASP A 59 -12.92 -15.14 26.97
N GLU A 60 -13.22 -16.39 26.57
CA GLU A 60 -14.56 -16.81 26.10
C GLU A 60 -15.61 -16.67 27.21
N GLU A 61 -15.31 -17.15 28.43
CA GLU A 61 -16.26 -17.07 29.55
C GLU A 61 -16.49 -15.63 30.01
N GLU A 62 -15.45 -14.81 30.00
CA GLU A 62 -15.52 -13.40 30.39
C GLU A 62 -16.34 -12.58 29.39
N ARG A 63 -16.16 -12.81 28.08
CA ARG A 63 -16.97 -12.17 27.03
C ARG A 63 -18.41 -12.64 26.98
N VAL A 64 -18.72 -13.82 27.50
CA VAL A 64 -20.11 -14.30 27.66
C VAL A 64 -20.78 -13.68 28.89
N LYS A 65 -20.03 -13.49 29.97
CA LYS A 65 -20.53 -12.91 31.23
C LYS A 65 -20.63 -11.39 31.19
N GLU A 66 -19.71 -10.71 30.51
CA GLU A 66 -19.64 -9.25 30.38
C GLU A 66 -19.55 -8.82 28.90
N PRO A 67 -20.64 -9.00 28.13
CA PRO A 67 -20.55 -8.93 26.68
C PRO A 67 -20.25 -7.53 26.11
N PHE A 68 -20.51 -6.41 26.82
CA PHE A 68 -20.32 -5.07 26.23
C PHE A 68 -19.90 -3.92 27.15
N THR A 69 -19.67 -4.12 28.45
CA THR A 69 -19.22 -3.05 29.34
C THR A 69 -18.48 -3.65 30.54
N GLY A 70 -17.20 -3.32 30.70
CA GLY A 70 -16.49 -3.51 31.97
C GLY A 70 -16.93 -2.46 32.99
N TYR A 71 -18.20 -2.51 33.39
CA TYR A 71 -18.78 -1.76 34.51
C TYR A 71 -19.47 -2.72 35.47
#